data_AF-A0A2N6VJQ8-F1
#
_entry.id   AF-A0A2N6VJQ8-F1
#
_cell.length_a   1.000
_cell.length_b   1.000
_cell.length_c   1.000
_cell.angle_alpha   90.00
_cell.angle_beta   90.00
_cell.angle_gamma   90.00
#
_symmetry.space_group_name_H-M   'P 1'
#
loop_
_entity.id
_entity.type
_entity.pdbx_description
1 polymer ?
#
loop_
_entity_poly.entity_id
_entity_poly.type
_entity_poly.pdbx_seq_one_letter_code
_entity_poly.pdbx_strand_id
1 'polypeptide(L)' 'IEGSRSRVQVFRGVVLRRQGQGVGETFTVRKISFGIGVERTFPVHAPTIDKIDVLTRGDVRRAKLHPV' A
#
# COMPACT_ATOMS: atom_id res chain seq x y z
N ILE A 1 -23.33 -5.17 18.19
CA ILE A 1 -22.05 -5.91 18.30
C ILE A 1 -22.31 -7.27 17.68
N GLU A 2 -21.86 -7.47 16.44
CA GLU A 2 -22.16 -8.66 15.65
C GLU A 2 -20.94 -8.96 14.78
N GLY A 3 -20.28 -10.09 15.02
CA GLY A 3 -19.23 -10.63 14.15
C GLY A 3 -17.80 -10.07 14.36
N SER A 4 -17.17 -10.36 15.49
CA SER A 4 -15.74 -10.11 15.74
C SER A 4 -14.81 -11.02 14.91
N ARG A 5 -14.95 -11.01 13.58
CA ARG A 5 -14.01 -11.66 12.67
C ARG A 5 -13.26 -10.60 11.90
N SER A 6 -12.33 -9.92 12.58
CA SER A 6 -11.33 -9.08 11.93
C SER A 6 -10.49 -9.97 11.00
N ARG A 7 -10.75 -9.89 9.71
CA ARG A 7 -9.99 -10.61 8.70
C ARG A 7 -8.85 -9.71 8.23
N VAL A 8 -7.65 -9.98 8.72
CA VAL A 8 -6.44 -9.34 8.21
C VAL A 8 -6.19 -9.84 6.79
N GLN A 9 -6.43 -8.98 5.79
CA GLN A 9 -6.12 -9.29 4.40
C GLN A 9 -4.72 -8.76 4.07
N VAL A 10 -3.79 -9.66 3.78
CA VAL A 10 -2.43 -9.27 3.42
C VAL A 10 -2.42 -8.73 1.98
N PHE A 11 -2.19 -7.43 1.84
CA PHE A 11 -2.01 -6.78 0.54
C PHE A 11 -0.52 -6.61 0.26
N ARG A 12 0.09 -7.63 -0.36
CA ARG A 12 1.47 -7.56 -0.84
C ARG A 12 1.49 -7.02 -2.27
N GLY A 13 2.28 -5.98 -2.50
CA GLY A 13 2.46 -5.36 -3.82
C GLY A 13 3.67 -4.43 -3.84
N VAL A 14 3.83 -3.74 -4.97
CA VAL A 14 4.90 -2.74 -5.16
C VAL A 14 4.38 -1.37 -4.77
N VAL A 15 5.12 -0.64 -3.96
CA VAL A 15 4.82 0.77 -3.65
C VAL A 15 5.20 1.60 -4.88
N LEU A 16 4.20 2.22 -5.52
CA LEU A 16 4.41 3.04 -6.71
C LEU A 16 4.87 4.45 -6.37
N ARG A 17 4.30 5.00 -5.29
CA ARG A 17 4.56 6.36 -4.81
C ARG A 17 4.17 6.50 -3.36
N ARG A 18 4.79 7.48 -2.70
CA ARG A 18 4.40 8.01 -1.40
C ARG A 18 4.22 9.53 -1.56
N GLN A 19 3.13 10.08 -1.05
CA GLN A 19 2.73 11.47 -1.26
C GLN A 19 2.16 12.07 0.03
N GLY A 20 2.36 13.37 0.20
CA GLY A 20 1.95 14.10 1.41
C GLY A 20 3.09 14.20 2.42
N GLN A 21 2.81 14.89 3.53
CA GLN A 21 3.73 15.09 4.65
C GLN A 21 2.93 15.04 5.97
N GLY A 22 3.60 14.63 7.05
CA GLY A 22 3.00 14.54 8.38
C GLY A 22 1.85 13.52 8.44
N VAL A 23 0.78 13.87 9.15
CA VAL A 23 -0.37 12.97 9.40
C VAL A 23 -1.14 12.62 8.11
N GLY A 24 -1.08 13.48 7.10
CA GLY A 24 -1.75 13.29 5.81
C GLY A 24 -0.95 12.46 4.80
N GLU A 25 0.15 11.83 5.22
CA GLU A 25 0.98 11.06 4.32
C GLU A 25 0.28 9.78 3.85
N THR A 26 0.33 9.54 2.54
CA THR A 26 -0.30 8.40 1.86
C THR A 26 0.70 7.67 0.98
N PHE A 27 0.46 6.39 0.75
CA PHE A 27 1.25 5.58 -0.16
C PHE A 27 0.33 4.75 -1.06
N THR A 28 0.70 4.61 -2.32
CA THR A 28 -0.05 3.83 -3.30
C THR A 28 0.68 2.54 -3.57
N VAL A 29 -0.01 1.42 -3.37
CA VAL A 29 0.50 0.07 -3.63
C VAL A 29 -0.23 -0.50 -4.83
N ARG A 30 0.52 -1.07 -5.77
CA ARG A 30 0.00 -1.82 -6.91
C ARG A 30 0.27 -3.31 -6.72
N LYS A 31 -0.78 -4.11 -6.87
CA LYS A 31 -0.74 -5.58 -6.87
C LYS A 31 -1.44 -6.07 -8.12
N ILE A 32 -0.87 -7.07 -8.80
CA ILE A 32 -1.60 -7.81 -9.83
C ILE A 32 -2.30 -8.98 -9.14
N SER A 33 -3.62 -9.04 -9.27
CA SER A 33 -4.44 -10.12 -8.71
C SER A 33 -5.28 -10.72 -9.83
N PHE A 34 -5.13 -12.02 -10.08
CA PHE A 34 -5.87 -12.74 -11.14
C PHE A 34 -5.80 -12.06 -12.51
N GLY A 35 -4.62 -11.54 -12.89
CA GLY A 35 -4.41 -10.85 -14.16
C GLY A 35 -4.89 -9.39 -14.21
N ILE A 36 -5.59 -8.91 -13.17
CA ILE A 36 -6.07 -7.52 -13.08
C ILE A 36 -5.14 -6.71 -12.17
N GLY A 37 -4.67 -5.55 -12.66
CA GLY A 37 -3.92 -4.60 -11.87
C GLY A 37 -4.83 -3.89 -10.86
N VAL A 38 -4.58 -4.11 -9.57
CA VAL A 38 -5.29 -3.43 -8.48
C VAL A 38 -4.36 -2.43 -7.83
N GLU A 39 -4.76 -1.16 -7.85
CA GLU A 39 -4.08 -0.08 -7.15
C GLU A 39 -4.89 0.33 -5.94
N ARG A 40 -4.23 0.51 -4.80
CA ARG A 40 -4.84 1.02 -3.58
C ARG A 40 -3.95 2.06 -2.93
N THR A 41 -4.58 3.16 -2.52
CA THR A 41 -3.92 4.22 -1.76
C THR A 41 -4.33 4.11 -0.31
N PHE A 42 -3.34 4.11 0.58
CA PHE A 42 -3.53 3.98 2.02
C PHE A 42 -2.85 5.14 2.75
N PRO A 43 -3.46 5.71 3.81
CA PRO A 43 -2.78 6.64 4.69
C PRO A 43 -1.76 5.89 5.56
N VAL A 44 -0.56 6.42 5.73
CA VAL A 44 0.50 5.82 6.56
C VAL A 44 0.04 5.67 8.02
N HIS A 45 -0.73 6.64 8.51
CA HIS A 45 -1.20 6.70 9.89
C HIS A 45 -2.65 6.23 10.07
N ALA A 46 -3.19 5.45 9.14
CA ALA A 46 -4.57 4.99 9.25
C ALA A 46 -4.73 3.92 10.35
N PRO A 47 -5.75 4.01 11.22
CA PRO A 47 -6.05 2.99 12.23
C PRO A 47 -6.54 1.67 11.60
N THR A 48 -6.81 1.67 10.30
CA THR A 48 -7.21 0.48 9.52
C THR A 48 -6.03 -0.39 9.11
N ILE A 49 -4.78 0.08 9.31
CA ILE A 49 -3.57 -0.68 9.01
C ILE A 49 -3.02 -1.28 10.30
N ASP A 50 -3.01 -2.60 10.35
CA ASP A 50 -2.48 -3.34 11.50
C ASP A 50 -0.95 -3.37 11.49
N LYS A 51 -0.34 -3.66 10.33
CA LYS A 51 1.11 -3.72 10.18
C LYS A 51 1.59 -3.37 8.77
N ILE A 52 2.71 -2.66 8.69
CA ILE A 52 3.42 -2.37 7.42
C ILE A 52 4.79 -3.05 7.49
N ASP A 53 4.98 -4.12 6.72
CA ASP A 53 6.27 -4.81 6.57
C ASP A 53 6.89 -4.52 5.21
N VAL A 54 8.11 -3.97 5.19
CA VAL A 54 8.90 -3.75 3.97
C VAL A 54 9.71 -5.01 3.69
N LEU A 55 9.20 -5.87 2.81
CA LEU A 55 9.85 -7.14 2.45
C LEU A 55 11.09 -6.96 1.58
N THR A 56 11.09 -5.96 0.70
CA THR A 56 12.18 -5.73 -0.25
C THR A 56 12.26 -4.26 -0.56
N ARG A 57 13.47 -3.71 -0.52
CA ARG A 57 13.77 -2.36 -0.97
C ARG A 57 14.35 -2.49 -2.38
N GLY A 58 13.55 -2.17 -3.40
CA GLY A 58 14.07 -2.06 -4.76
C GLY A 58 14.92 -0.80 -4.88
N ASP A 59 16.07 -0.89 -5.53
CA ASP A 59 16.84 0.29 -5.95
C ASP A 59 16.07 0.97 -7.10
N VAL A 60 15.18 1.89 -6.73
CA VAL A 60 14.29 2.60 -7.65
C VAL A 60 14.87 3.97 -7.95
N ARG A 61 15.32 4.17 -9.19
CA ARG A 61 15.92 5.44 -9.65
C ARG A 61 14.91 6.59 -9.84
N ARG A 62 13.61 6.31 -9.70
CA ARG A 62 12.53 7.30 -9.84
C ARG A 62 11.57 7.21 -8.67
N ALA A 63 11.16 8.38 -8.15
CA ALA A 63 10.18 8.51 -7.07
C ALA A 63 8.75 8.06 -7.45
N LYS A 64 8.47 7.86 -8.76
CA LYS A 64 7.24 7.27 -9.29
C LYS A 64 7.60 6.14 -10.27
N LEU A 65 7.04 4.96 -10.05
CA LEU A 65 7.19 3.77 -10.91
C LEU A 65 6.17 3.71 -12.06
N HIS A 66 5.66 4.86 -12.54
CA HIS A 66 4.85 4.91 -13.76
C HIS A 66 5.74 5.22 -14.97
N PRO A 67 5.73 4.39 -16.02
CA PRO A 67 6.28 4.74 -17.31
C PRO A 67 5.15 5.18 -18.26
N VAL A 68 4.61 6.39 -18.07
CA VAL A 68 4.00 7.25 -19.10
C VAL A 68 3.68 8.61 -18.50
#